data_AF-R7ZT38-F1
#
_entry.id   AF-R7ZT38-F1
#
_cell.length_a   1.000
_cell.length_b   1.000
_cell.length_c   1.000
_cell.angle_alpha   90.00
_cell.angle_beta   90.00
_cell.angle_gamma   90.00
#
_symmetry.space_group_name_H-M   'P 1'
#
loop_
_entity.id
_entity.type
_entity.pdbx_description
1 polymer ?
#
loop_
_entity_poly.entity_id
_entity_poly.type
_entity_poly.pdbx_seq_one_letter_code
_entity_poly.pdbx_strand_id
1 'polypeptide(L)' 'MPTKKPFALRIDERMMKAVEKWAADEFRSTNGQLEWIIHEALKKAGRLPKGE' A
#
# COMPACT_ATOMS: atom_id res chain seq x y z
N MET A 1 8.03 7.87 -15.35
CA MET A 1 7.45 7.49 -14.05
C MET A 1 6.03 7.02 -14.31
N PRO A 2 5.61 5.84 -13.85
CA PRO A 2 4.22 5.42 -13.99
C PRO A 2 3.30 6.46 -13.34
N THR A 3 2.23 6.83 -14.04
CA THR A 3 1.30 7.86 -13.60
C THR A 3 0.49 7.32 -12.42
N LYS A 4 0.76 7.80 -11.19
CA LYS A 4 -0.01 7.41 -10.01
C LYS A 4 -1.36 8.11 -10.04
N LYS A 5 -2.46 7.35 -9.99
CA LYS A 5 -3.82 7.89 -9.88
C LYS A 5 -4.17 8.12 -8.41
N PRO A 6 -4.42 9.36 -7.96
CA PRO A 6 -4.89 9.61 -6.60
C PRO A 6 -6.22 8.91 -6.33
N PHE A 7 -6.37 8.33 -5.14
CA PHE A 7 -7.59 7.66 -4.70
C PHE A 7 -7.86 7.95 -3.23
N ALA A 8 -9.10 8.32 -2.90
CA ALA A 8 -9.52 8.53 -1.52
C ALA A 8 -9.92 7.18 -0.90
N LEU A 9 -9.03 6.60 -0.10
CA LEU A 9 -9.27 5.34 0.59
C LEU A 9 -10.13 5.56 1.85
N ARG A 10 -11.24 4.84 1.96
CA ARG A 10 -12.00 4.70 3.21
C ARG A 10 -11.48 3.49 3.96
N ILE A 11 -10.95 3.69 5.16
CA ILE A 11 -10.37 2.65 6.00
C ILE A 11 -10.70 2.95 7.47
N ASP A 12 -10.79 1.91 8.29
CA ASP A 12 -10.90 2.05 9.74
C ASP A 12 -9.69 2.81 10.32
N GLU A 13 -9.95 3.69 11.27
CA GLU A 13 -8.94 4.57 11.86
C GLU A 13 -7.82 3.79 12.58
N ARG A 14 -8.17 2.70 13.28
CA ARG A 14 -7.19 1.89 14.02
C ARG A 14 -6.30 1.13 13.05
N MET A 15 -6.87 0.62 11.96
CA MET A 15 -6.08 0.01 10.88
C MET A 15 -5.12 1.03 10.27
N MET A 16 -5.56 2.26 10.01
CA MET A 16 -4.69 3.29 9.45
C MET A 16 -3.51 3.63 10.38
N LYS A 17 -3.77 3.79 11.68
CA LYS A 17 -2.72 4.00 12.70
C LYS A 17 -1.71 2.85 12.75
N ALA A 18 -2.16 1.60 12.59
CA ALA A 18 -1.27 0.45 12.54
C ALA A 18 -0.36 0.49 11.28
N VAL A 19 -0.89 0.87 10.13
CA VAL A 19 -0.13 1.04 8.88
C VAL A 19 0.89 2.17 9.01
N GLU A 20 0.51 3.31 9.60
CA GLU A 20 1.41 4.45 9.84
C GLU A 20 2.57 4.07 10.77
N LYS A 21 2.26 3.35 11.87
CA LYS A 21 3.28 2.84 12.77
C LYS A 21 4.26 1.90 12.06
N TRP A 22 3.75 0.96 11.27
CA TRP A 22 4.59 0.03 10.51
C TRP A 22 5.47 0.78 9.48
N ALA A 23 4.91 1.76 8.79
CA ALA A 23 5.68 2.60 7.87
C ALA A 23 6.82 3.32 8.59
N ALA A 24 6.55 3.91 9.77
CA ALA A 24 7.55 4.58 10.58
C ALA A 24 8.64 3.61 11.10
N ASP A 25 8.25 2.41 11.56
CA ASP A 25 9.17 1.38 12.03
C ASP A 25 10.14 0.91 10.91
N GLU A 26 9.73 1.00 9.63
CA GLU A 26 10.55 0.69 8.45
C GLU A 26 11.16 1.92 7.74
N PHE A 27 11.09 3.12 8.32
CA PHE A 27 11.55 4.39 7.71
C PHE A 27 10.95 4.65 6.31
N ARG A 28 9.69 4.27 6.10
CA ARG A 28 8.93 4.44 4.85
C ARG A 28 7.82 5.48 5.03
N SER A 29 7.38 6.10 3.92
CA SER A 29 6.14 6.88 3.93
C SER A 29 4.91 5.96 4.00
N THR A 30 3.82 6.43 4.60
CA THR A 30 2.57 5.67 4.68
C THR A 30 2.03 5.27 3.30
N ASN A 31 2.15 6.15 2.30
CA ASN A 31 1.78 5.81 0.92
C ASN A 31 2.66 4.71 0.33
N GLY A 32 3.97 4.74 0.58
CA GLY A 32 4.88 3.67 0.17
C GLY A 32 4.56 2.35 0.86
N GLN A 33 4.17 2.40 2.14
CA GLN A 33 3.75 1.22 2.88
C GLN A 33 2.48 0.60 2.29
N LEU A 34 1.46 1.41 2.00
CA LEU A 34 0.23 0.95 1.35
C LEU A 34 0.51 0.35 -0.02
N GLU A 35 1.37 0.98 -0.83
CA GLU A 35 1.76 0.47 -2.15
C GLU A 35 2.42 -0.92 -2.04
N TRP A 36 3.34 -1.09 -1.07
CA TRP A 36 3.98 -2.38 -0.81
C TRP A 36 2.98 -3.44 -0.33
N ILE A 37 2.10 -3.11 0.62
CA ILE A 37 1.07 -4.03 1.14
C ILE A 37 0.15 -4.51 0.00
N ILE A 38 -0.33 -3.58 -0.84
CA ILE A 38 -1.21 -3.88 -1.97
C ILE A 38 -0.48 -4.75 -2.99
N HIS A 39 0.77 -4.41 -3.33
CA HIS A 39 1.58 -5.19 -4.26
C HIS A 39 1.76 -6.64 -3.76
N GLU A 40 2.16 -6.81 -2.50
CA GLU A 40 2.35 -8.15 -1.92
C GLU A 40 1.03 -8.94 -1.83
N ALA A 41 -0.07 -8.28 -1.49
CA ALA A 41 -1.39 -8.91 -1.47
C ALA A 41 -1.82 -9.38 -2.88
N LEU A 42 -1.63 -8.54 -3.91
CA LEU A 42 -1.91 -8.89 -5.31
C LEU A 42 -1.03 -10.05 -5.78
N LYS A 43 0.28 -10.02 -5.47
CA LYS A 43 1.23 -11.08 -5.80
C LYS A 43 0.82 -12.40 -5.15
N LYS A 44 0.53 -12.41 -3.85
CA LYS A 44 0.07 -13.59 -3.11
C LYS A 44 -1.26 -14.15 -3.65
N ALA A 45 -2.15 -13.27 -4.08
CA ALA A 45 -3.41 -13.66 -4.70
C ALA A 45 -3.29 -14.09 -6.18
N GLY A 46 -2.09 -14.03 -6.78
CA GLY A 46 -1.88 -14.29 -8.21
C GLY A 46 -2.57 -13.27 -9.14
N ARG A 47 -2.86 -12.07 -8.62
CA ARG A 47 -3.58 -10.98 -9.30
C ARG A 47 -2.68 -9.81 -9.68
N LEU A 48 -1.38 -9.93 -9.43
CA LEU A 48 -0.45 -8.94 -9.90
C LEU A 48 -0.53 -8.89 -11.44
N PRO A 49 -0.74 -7.71 -12.06
CA PRO A 49 -0.82 -7.60 -13.51
C PRO A 49 0.42 -8.23 -14.15
N LYS A 50 0.23 -9.13 -15.12
CA LYS A 50 1.33 -9.75 -15.87
C LYS A 50 1.83 -8.75 -16.93
N GLY A 51 2.53 -7.72 -16.48
CA GLY A 51 3.13 -6.69 -17.34
C GLY A 51 2.12 -5.79 -18.07
N GLU A 52 2.51 -4.54 -18.24
CA GLU A 52 2.50 -3.92 -19.57
C GLU A 52 3.81 -4.30 -20.27
#